data_AF-E9I2B8-F1
#
_entry.id   AF-E9I2B8-F1
#
_cell.length_a   1.000
_cell.length_b   1.000
_cell.length_c   1.000
_cell.angle_alpha   90.00
_cell.angle_beta   90.00
_cell.angle_gamma   90.00
#
_symmetry.space_group_name_H-M   'P 1'
#
loop_
_entity.id
_entity.type
_entity.pdbx_description
1 polymer ?
#
loop_
_entity_poly.entity_id
_entity_poly.type
_entity_poly.pdbx_seq_one_letter_code
_entity_poly.pdbx_strand_id
1 'polypeptide(L)' 'NGSNKLMESSLQVISNSNCSKMYSESKETKISASMLCAYAAGTDTCQGDSGGPLIVEGTQIGIVSWG' A
#
# COMPACT_ATOMS: atom_id res chain seq x y z
N ASN A 1 1.75 -15.46 -13.13
CA ASN A 1 1.24 -14.68 -14.27
C ASN A 1 1.40 -13.22 -13.89
N GLY A 2 2.30 -12.49 -14.53
CA GLY A 2 2.66 -11.10 -14.18
C GLY A 2 2.98 -10.31 -15.45
N SER A 3 3.12 -8.99 -15.34
CA SER A 3 3.45 -8.12 -16.47
C SER A 3 4.95 -8.17 -16.79
N ASN A 4 5.32 -8.10 -18.07
CA ASN A 4 6.70 -7.88 -18.53
C ASN A 4 7.02 -6.40 -18.77
N LYS A 5 6.11 -5.50 -18.36
CA LYS A 5 6.28 -4.05 -18.43
C LYS A 5 6.13 -3.47 -17.03
N LEU A 6 6.88 -2.41 -16.75
CA LEU A 6 6.69 -1.62 -15.54
C LEU A 6 5.29 -1.01 -15.55
N MET A 7 4.59 -1.12 -14.43
CA MET A 7 3.24 -0.61 -14.22
C MET A 7 3.25 0.35 -13.04
N GLU A 8 2.29 1.28 -13.01
CA GLU A 8 2.06 2.18 -11.90
C GLU A 8 0.57 2.34 -11.65
N SER A 9 0.20 2.75 -10.44
CA SER A 9 -1.17 3.18 -10.12
C SER A 9 -1.15 4.33 -9.13
N SER A 10 -2.11 5.24 -9.28
CA SER A 10 -2.28 6.40 -8.43
C SER A 10 -3.11 6.05 -7.19
N LEU A 11 -2.50 6.18 -6.01
CA LEU A 11 -3.12 5.88 -4.72
C LEU A 11 -3.21 7.14 -3.86
N GLN A 12 -4.14 7.14 -2.90
CA GLN A 12 -4.19 8.17 -1.86
C GLN A 12 -3.58 7.64 -0.57
N VAL A 13 -2.63 8.39 0.01
CA VAL A 13 -2.15 8.12 1.37
C VAL A 13 -3.28 8.40 2.36
N ILE A 14 -3.60 7.42 3.21
CA ILE A 14 -4.64 7.54 4.23
C ILE A 14 -4.02 7.46 5.62
N SER A 15 -4.71 8.02 6.63
CA SER A 15 -4.23 7.95 8.00
C SER A 15 -4.19 6.51 8.52
N ASN A 16 -3.21 6.20 9.37
CA ASN A 16 -3.14 4.87 10.03
C ASN A 16 -4.39 4.56 10.85
N SER A 17 -5.10 5.58 11.36
CA SER A 17 -6.37 5.41 12.06
C SER A 17 -7.49 4.93 11.13
N ASN A 18 -7.59 5.46 9.91
CA ASN A 18 -8.57 5.01 8.93
C ASN A 18 -8.20 3.62 8.39
N CYS A 19 -6.92 3.40 8.09
CA CYS A 19 -6.43 2.10 7.66
C CYS A 19 -6.67 1.01 8.72
N SER A 20 -6.37 1.30 9.99
CA SER A 20 -6.63 0.37 11.09
C SER A 20 -8.10 0.01 11.22
N LYS A 21 -9.02 0.94 10.94
CA LYS A 21 -10.46 0.65 10.93
C LYS A 21 -10.83 -0.30 9.79
N MET A 22 -10.27 -0.11 8.61
CA MET A 22 -10.49 -1.01 7.46
C MET A 22 -9.99 -2.43 7.75
N TYR A 23 -8.86 -2.58 8.43
CA TYR A 23 -8.31 -3.87 8.83
C TYR A 23 -8.81 -4.37 10.21
N SER A 24 -9.65 -3.61 10.93
CA SER A 24 -10.04 -3.94 12.31
C SER A 24 -10.87 -5.21 12.43
N GLU A 25 -11.51 -5.64 11.34
CA GLU A 25 -12.21 -6.93 11.26
C GLU A 25 -11.23 -8.11 11.11
N SER A 26 -10.05 -7.87 10.51
CA SER A 26 -8.96 -8.84 10.44
C SER A 26 -8.14 -8.80 11.73
N LYS A 27 -8.42 -9.72 12.66
CA LYS A 27 -7.76 -9.79 13.98
C LYS A 27 -6.23 -9.96 13.93
N GLU A 28 -5.67 -10.23 12.76
CA GLU A 28 -4.26 -10.57 12.57
C GLU A 28 -3.39 -9.39 12.11
N THR A 29 -4.00 -8.26 11.71
CA THR A 29 -3.28 -7.17 11.06
C THR A 29 -3.33 -5.90 11.88
N LYS A 30 -2.22 -5.56 12.55
CA LYS A 30 -2.06 -4.29 13.28
C LYS A 30 -1.18 -3.32 12.50
N ILE A 31 -1.72 -2.15 12.20
CA ILE A 31 -0.95 -1.06 11.60
C ILE A 31 -0.05 -0.43 12.68
N SER A 32 1.27 -0.53 12.51
CA SER A 32 2.23 0.07 13.42
C SER A 32 2.51 1.54 13.08
N ALA A 33 3.20 2.26 13.98
CA ALA A 33 3.61 3.65 13.73
C ALA A 33 4.64 3.80 12.60
N SER A 34 5.36 2.74 12.25
CA SER A 34 6.33 2.72 11.16
C SER A 34 5.72 2.25 9.83
N MET A 35 4.41 2.03 9.78
CA MET A 35 3.67 1.69 8.58
C MET A 35 2.92 2.91 8.06
N LEU A 36 2.64 2.91 6.76
CA LEU A 36 1.76 3.87 6.10
C LEU A 36 0.79 3.05 5.24
N CYS A 37 -0.40 3.59 5.00
CA CYS A 37 -1.36 2.97 4.11
C CYS A 37 -1.68 3.89 2.93
N ALA A 38 -1.82 3.29 1.76
CA ALA A 38 -2.27 3.95 0.55
C ALA A 38 -3.42 3.13 -0.06
N TYR A 39 -4.42 3.80 -0.61
CA TYR A 39 -5.63 3.16 -1.11
C TYR A 39 -6.15 3.84 -2.38
N ALA A 40 -6.68 3.03 -3.29
CA ALA A 40 -7.57 3.47 -4.36
C ALA A 40 -8.60 2.38 -4.65
N ALA A 41 -9.83 2.76 -4.98
CA ALA A 41 -10.87 1.81 -5.31
C ALA A 41 -10.51 1.02 -6.59
N GLY A 42 -10.63 -0.30 -6.53
CA GLY A 42 -10.36 -1.19 -7.68
C GLY A 42 -8.88 -1.35 -8.03
N THR A 43 -7.97 -0.86 -7.19
CA THR A 43 -6.53 -1.09 -7.31
C THR A 43 -6.03 -1.78 -6.06
N ASP A 44 -5.15 -2.77 -6.24
CA ASP A 44 -4.48 -3.44 -5.15
C ASP A 44 -3.04 -3.78 -5.56
N THR A 45 -2.18 -3.98 -4.56
CA THR A 45 -0.86 -4.57 -4.77
C THR A 45 -1.01 -6.07 -5.04
N CYS A 46 -0.19 -6.62 -5.92
CA CYS A 46 -0.20 -8.04 -6.23
C CYS A 46 1.16 -8.69 -5.96
N GLN A 47 1.25 -9.98 -6.24
CA GLN A 47 2.49 -10.74 -6.14
C GLN A 47 3.55 -10.16 -7.07
N GLY A 48 4.70 -9.79 -6.50
CA GLY A 48 5.82 -9.18 -7.22
C GLY A 48 5.94 -7.66 -7.02
N ASP A 49 4.94 -7.01 -6.43
CA ASP A 49 5.03 -5.57 -6.11
C ASP A 49 5.76 -5.31 -4.78
N SER A 50 5.86 -6.31 -3.89
CA SER A 50 6.58 -6.21 -2.61
C SER A 50 8.02 -5.73 -2.81
N GLY A 51 8.42 -4.70 -2.06
CA GLY A 51 9.70 -4.03 -2.21
C GLY A 51 9.68 -2.84 -3.17
N GLY A 52 8.62 -2.66 -3.96
CA GLY A 52 8.43 -1.51 -4.84
C GLY A 52 8.24 -0.20 -4.06
N PRO A 53 8.60 0.96 -4.65
CA PRO A 53 8.50 2.24 -3.96
C PRO A 53 7.10 2.83 -4.03
N LEU A 54 6.68 3.51 -2.95
CA LEU A 54 5.59 4.49 -3.00
C LEU A 54 6.19 5.89 -3.09
N ILE A 55 5.89 6.61 -4.17
CA ILE A 55 6.47 7.91 -4.50
C ILE A 55 5.40 9.01 -4.41
N VAL A 56 5.74 10.13 -3.77
CA VAL A 56 4.97 11.37 -3.80
C VAL A 56 5.90 12.48 -4.27
N GLU A 57 5.56 13.12 -5.39
CA GLU A 57 6.32 14.25 -5.97
C GLU A 57 7.83 13.95 -6.12
N GLY A 58 8.16 12.74 -6.57
CA GLY A 58 9.55 12.30 -6.77
C GLY A 58 10.29 11.87 -5.49
N THR A 59 9.65 11.95 -4.32
CA THR A 59 10.20 11.49 -3.04
C THR A 59 9.61 10.14 -2.66
N GLN A 60 10.47 9.18 -2.30
CA GLN A 60 10.02 7.90 -1.76
C GLN A 60 9.60 8.05 -0.30
N ILE A 61 8.34 7.73 -0.03
CA ILE A 61 7.76 7.83 1.32
C ILE A 61 7.45 6.45 1.93
N GLY A 62 7.52 5.38 1.14
CA GLY A 62 7.18 4.04 1.57
C GLY A 62 7.73 2.94 0.67
N ILE A 63 7.55 1.71 1.14
CA ILE A 63 7.88 0.48 0.43
C ILE A 63 6.65 -0.42 0.51
N VAL A 64 6.24 -1.00 -0.63
CA VAL A 64 5.15 -1.98 -0.67
C VAL A 64 5.53 -3.18 0.19
N SER A 65 4.68 -3.49 1.16
CA SER A 65 4.92 -4.57 2.13
C SER A 65 3.91 -5.70 1.90
N TRP A 66 2.63 -5.39 2.11
CA TRP A 66 1.49 -6.30 1.98
C TRP A 66 0.21 -5.48 1.81
N GLY A 67 -0.85 -6.12 1.32
CA GLY A 67 -2.14 -5.53 1.00
C GLY A 67 -3.15 -6.64 0.79
#